data_AF-A0A1W6BHR3-F1
#
_entry.id   AF-A0A1W6BHR3-F1
#
_cell.length_a   1.000
_cell.length_b   1.000
_cell.length_c   1.000
_cell.angle_alpha   90.00
_cell.angle_beta   90.00
_cell.angle_gamma   90.00
#
_symmetry.space_group_name_H-M   'P 1'
#
loop_
_entity.id
_entity.type
_entity.pdbx_description
1 polymer ?
#
loop_
_entity_poly.entity_id
_entity_poly.type
_entity_poly.pdbx_seq_one_letter_code
_entity_poly.pdbx_strand_id
1 'polypeptide(L)'
;MLVQQKQNIKGFTLLELLVVLAIIGAIAGVGFPNFNKWSVDRELRTQSEKIATMFTSATTQVERGSYPYVRLNVVTPSGDGTSAKITVKGISQRNLSDLVNAGTKPSCSNSNFNSGTDIAEFTLNDKTKIFHLQSGSVCFSKGGKYFKQEGKFDTQGNTGFESNKVASNNYVVTCHKNSKSCDPIAKKFDENYPVYLVKYSRFGMVSKYKWSFKRNDWISR
;
A
#
# COMPACT_ATOMS: atom_id res chain seq x y z
N MET A 1 -73.85 4.06 -16.94
CA MET A 1 -73.22 2.72 -16.91
C MET A 1 -71.72 2.91 -16.71
N LEU A 2 -71.16 2.50 -15.57
CA LEU A 2 -69.71 2.47 -15.37
C LEU A 2 -69.23 1.06 -15.69
N VAL A 3 -68.57 0.92 -16.84
CA VAL A 3 -67.92 -0.33 -17.25
C VAL A 3 -66.70 -0.55 -16.35
N GLN A 4 -66.77 -1.53 -15.45
CA GLN A 4 -65.59 -2.02 -14.75
C GLN A 4 -64.71 -2.78 -15.75
N GLN A 5 -63.57 -2.20 -16.07
CA GLN A 5 -62.53 -2.82 -16.89
C GLN A 5 -61.83 -3.90 -16.05
N LYS A 6 -62.14 -5.18 -16.28
CA LYS A 6 -61.43 -6.32 -15.66
C LYS A 6 -59.97 -6.29 -16.10
N GLN A 7 -59.08 -5.77 -15.26
CA GLN A 7 -57.64 -5.95 -15.45
C GLN A 7 -57.31 -7.42 -15.16
N ASN A 8 -56.95 -8.17 -16.21
CA ASN A 8 -56.49 -9.55 -16.08
C ASN A 8 -55.04 -9.52 -15.61
N ILE A 9 -54.84 -9.31 -14.30
CA ILE A 9 -53.53 -9.32 -13.67
C ILE A 9 -53.10 -10.78 -13.59
N LYS A 10 -52.34 -11.24 -14.59
CA LYS A 10 -51.62 -12.52 -14.52
C LYS A 10 -50.61 -12.40 -13.38
N GLY A 11 -50.99 -12.89 -12.20
CA GLY A 11 -50.09 -12.98 -11.06
C GLY A 11 -48.93 -13.93 -11.35
N PHE A 12 -47.75 -13.61 -10.81
CA PHE A 12 -46.57 -14.46 -10.87
C PHE A 12 -46.86 -15.79 -10.15
N THR A 13 -46.55 -16.94 -10.75
CA THR A 13 -46.81 -18.23 -10.09
C THR A 13 -45.74 -18.51 -9.03
N LEU A 14 -46.13 -19.18 -7.95
CA LEU A 14 -45.18 -19.56 -6.89
C LEU A 14 -44.08 -20.51 -7.40
N LEU A 15 -44.42 -21.36 -8.38
CA LEU A 15 -43.45 -22.26 -9.03
C LEU A 15 -42.39 -21.48 -9.81
N GLU A 16 -42.78 -20.48 -10.61
CA GLU A 16 -41.84 -19.63 -11.35
C GLU A 16 -40.88 -18.91 -10.40
N LEU A 17 -41.39 -18.38 -9.28
CA LEU A 17 -40.55 -17.74 -8.27
C LEU A 17 -39.52 -18.72 -7.69
N LEU A 18 -39.94 -19.95 -7.38
CA LEU A 18 -39.06 -20.98 -6.80
C LEU A 18 -37.95 -21.37 -7.78
N VAL A 19 -38.28 -21.55 -9.07
CA VAL A 19 -37.29 -21.85 -10.12
C VAL A 19 -36.28 -20.70 -10.27
N VAL A 20 -36.73 -19.45 -10.28
CA VAL A 20 -35.84 -18.28 -10.38
C VAL A 20 -34.89 -18.21 -9.19
N LEU A 21 -35.38 -18.42 -7.96
CA LEU A 21 -34.54 -18.44 -6.76
C LEU A 21 -33.53 -19.58 -6.78
N ALA A 22 -33.90 -20.75 -7.30
CA ALA A 22 -32.98 -21.88 -7.45
C ALA A 22 -31.84 -21.56 -8.44
N ILE A 23 -32.15 -20.94 -9.58
CA ILE A 23 -31.15 -20.54 -10.58
C ILE A 23 -30.21 -19.48 -10.02
N ILE A 24 -30.74 -18.44 -9.35
CA ILE A 24 -29.91 -17.40 -8.71
C ILE A 24 -29.02 -18.02 -7.63
N GLY A 25 -29.54 -18.95 -6.82
CA GLY A 25 -28.78 -19.65 -5.80
C GLY A 25 -27.61 -20.45 -6.38
N ALA A 26 -27.83 -21.17 -7.48
CA ALA A 26 -26.78 -21.94 -8.14
C ALA A 26 -25.66 -21.03 -8.70
N ILE A 27 -26.03 -19.93 -9.37
CA ILE A 27 -25.07 -18.95 -9.93
C ILE A 27 -24.29 -18.27 -8.81
N ALA A 28 -24.96 -17.87 -7.73
CA ALA A 28 -24.30 -17.26 -6.57
C ALA A 28 -23.30 -18.21 -5.90
N GLY A 29 -23.67 -19.50 -5.75
CA GLY A 29 -22.80 -20.52 -5.16
C GLY A 29 -21.46 -20.69 -5.90
N VAL A 30 -21.48 -20.66 -7.24
CA VAL A 30 -20.24 -20.76 -8.04
C VAL A 30 -19.50 -19.43 -8.20
N GLY A 31 -20.21 -18.31 -8.22
CA GLY A 31 -19.64 -16.98 -8.48
C GLY A 31 -18.98 -16.33 -7.26
N PHE A 32 -19.57 -16.50 -6.08
CA PHE A 32 -19.14 -15.82 -4.85
C PHE A 32 -17.66 -16.07 -4.44
N PRO A 33 -17.11 -17.30 -4.47
CA PRO A 33 -15.72 -17.51 -4.08
C PRO A 33 -14.73 -16.77 -4.98
N ASN A 34 -15.01 -16.68 -6.28
CA ASN A 34 -14.19 -15.93 -7.24
C ASN A 34 -14.29 -14.43 -7.02
N PHE A 35 -15.50 -13.94 -6.73
CA PHE A 35 -15.72 -12.54 -6.38
C PHE A 35 -14.96 -12.13 -5.13
N ASN A 36 -14.95 -12.95 -4.08
CA ASN A 36 -14.21 -12.65 -2.84
C ASN A 36 -12.70 -12.53 -3.09
N LYS A 37 -12.10 -13.45 -3.85
CA LYS A 37 -10.68 -13.38 -4.22
C LYS A 37 -10.36 -12.11 -5.01
N TRP A 38 -11.22 -11.75 -5.98
CA TRP A 38 -11.08 -10.54 -6.77
C TRP A 38 -11.22 -9.26 -5.93
N SER A 39 -12.19 -9.24 -5.01
CA SER A 39 -12.45 -8.12 -4.11
C SER A 39 -11.24 -7.87 -3.20
N VAL A 40 -10.69 -8.94 -2.59
CA VAL A 40 -9.47 -8.85 -1.78
C VAL A 40 -8.25 -8.39 -2.59
N ASP A 41 -8.10 -8.86 -3.84
CA ASP A 41 -7.04 -8.39 -4.74
C ASP A 41 -7.15 -6.89 -5.04
N ARG A 42 -8.36 -6.41 -5.31
CA ARG A 42 -8.62 -4.98 -5.56
C ARG A 42 -8.37 -4.13 -4.33
N GLU A 43 -8.80 -4.60 -3.17
CA GLU A 43 -8.61 -3.92 -1.90
C GLU A 43 -7.12 -3.74 -1.61
N LEU A 44 -6.33 -4.82 -1.63
CA LEU A 44 -4.88 -4.75 -1.42
C LEU A 44 -4.14 -3.93 -2.47
N ARG A 45 -4.53 -4.06 -3.74
CA ARG A 45 -3.94 -3.27 -4.83
C ARG A 45 -4.12 -1.78 -4.59
N THR A 46 -5.33 -1.37 -4.18
CA THR A 46 -5.65 0.04 -3.90
C THR A 46 -4.81 0.58 -2.74
N GLN A 47 -4.62 -0.21 -1.69
CA GLN A 47 -3.80 0.18 -0.55
C GLN A 47 -2.32 0.32 -0.95
N SER A 48 -1.79 -0.62 -1.73
CA SER A 48 -0.44 -0.55 -2.29
C SER A 48 -0.24 0.64 -3.24
N GLU A 49 -1.23 0.95 -4.07
CA GLU A 49 -1.23 2.14 -4.93
C GLU A 49 -1.16 3.42 -4.10
N LYS A 50 -1.91 3.52 -3.00
CA LYS A 50 -1.84 4.66 -2.08
C LYS A 50 -0.46 4.80 -1.44
N ILE A 51 0.19 3.71 -1.04
CA ILE A 51 1.58 3.73 -0.55
C ILE A 51 2.51 4.32 -1.63
N ALA A 52 2.42 3.82 -2.86
CA ALA A 52 3.21 4.34 -3.97
C ALA A 52 2.97 5.85 -4.20
N THR A 53 1.71 6.29 -4.09
CA THR A 53 1.35 7.72 -4.16
C THR A 53 1.96 8.53 -3.02
N MET A 54 2.06 7.99 -1.80
CA MET A 54 2.72 8.68 -0.68
C MET A 54 4.22 8.89 -0.94
N PHE A 55 4.93 7.88 -1.46
CA PHE A 55 6.32 8.02 -1.89
C PHE A 55 6.47 9.02 -3.04
N THR A 56 5.58 8.96 -4.02
CA THR A 56 5.58 9.88 -5.16
C THR A 56 5.30 11.31 -4.71
N SER A 57 4.37 11.51 -3.78
CA SER A 57 4.06 12.83 -3.21
C SER A 57 5.27 13.38 -2.47
N ALA A 58 5.88 12.59 -1.59
CA ALA A 58 7.08 12.99 -0.84
C ALA A 58 8.21 13.45 -1.77
N THR A 59 8.49 12.67 -2.81
CA THR A 59 9.58 12.94 -3.75
C THR A 59 9.25 14.09 -4.72
N THR A 60 7.99 14.22 -5.13
CA THR A 60 7.52 15.35 -5.96
C THR A 60 7.69 16.68 -5.22
N GLN A 61 7.38 16.74 -3.93
CA GLN A 61 7.56 17.96 -3.12
C GLN A 61 9.03 18.39 -3.02
N VAL A 62 9.92 17.40 -2.98
CA VAL A 62 11.37 17.59 -2.94
C VAL A 62 11.89 18.09 -4.29
N GLU A 63 11.48 17.47 -5.38
CA GLU A 63 11.93 17.87 -6.73
C GLU A 63 11.39 19.24 -7.14
N ARG A 64 10.17 19.59 -6.74
CA ARG A 64 9.59 20.94 -6.89
C ARG A 64 10.31 22.00 -6.06
N GLY A 65 11.07 21.59 -5.04
CA GLY A 65 11.78 22.50 -4.14
C GLY A 65 10.89 23.17 -3.09
N SER A 66 9.59 22.82 -3.00
CA SER A 66 8.70 23.32 -1.95
C SER A 66 9.17 22.86 -0.56
N TYR A 67 9.59 21.60 -0.47
CA TYR A 67 10.18 21.02 0.73
C TYR A 67 11.46 20.28 0.36
N PRO A 68 12.65 20.89 0.48
CA PRO A 68 13.90 20.31 -0.02
C PRO A 68 14.39 19.08 0.75
N TYR A 69 13.77 18.78 1.90
CA TYR A 69 13.98 17.54 2.63
C TYR A 69 12.65 17.05 3.23
N VAL A 70 12.27 15.82 2.90
CA VAL A 70 11.00 15.21 3.28
C VAL A 70 11.24 13.86 3.92
N ARG A 71 10.46 13.56 4.96
CA ARG A 71 10.42 12.31 5.70
C ARG A 71 9.08 11.62 5.46
N LEU A 72 9.14 10.38 4.99
CA LEU A 72 8.02 9.45 5.01
C LEU A 72 8.22 8.54 6.22
N ASN A 73 7.25 8.54 7.13
CA ASN A 73 7.27 7.78 8.36
C ASN A 73 6.13 6.77 8.34
N VAL A 74 6.44 5.51 8.69
CA VAL A 74 5.45 4.44 8.84
C VAL A 74 5.44 4.03 10.30
N VAL A 75 4.24 4.04 10.90
CA VAL A 75 4.00 3.55 12.25
C VAL A 75 2.84 2.59 12.21
N THR A 76 3.04 1.36 12.67
CA THR A 76 1.94 0.41 12.86
C THR A 76 1.44 0.53 14.29
N PRO A 77 0.19 1.00 14.52
CA PRO A 77 -0.34 1.21 15.86
C PRO A 77 -0.46 -0.11 16.64
N SER A 78 -0.69 -1.22 15.94
CA SER A 78 -0.67 -2.57 16.49
C SER A 78 0.67 -3.25 16.21
N GLY A 79 1.21 -3.98 17.19
CA GLY A 79 2.45 -4.77 17.02
C GLY A 79 2.33 -5.86 15.95
N ASP A 80 1.10 -6.14 15.50
CA ASP A 80 0.79 -7.03 14.41
C ASP A 80 0.90 -6.37 13.03
N GLY A 81 1.32 -5.12 12.87
CA GLY A 81 1.57 -4.51 11.55
C GLY A 81 0.34 -4.13 10.71
N THR A 82 -0.88 -4.29 11.25
CA THR A 82 -2.13 -3.87 10.57
C THR A 82 -2.36 -2.36 10.71
N SER A 83 -3.21 -1.80 9.84
CA SER A 83 -3.64 -0.40 9.91
C SER A 83 -2.47 0.60 9.99
N ALA A 84 -1.38 0.32 9.25
CA ALA A 84 -0.18 1.16 9.30
C ALA A 84 -0.51 2.60 8.90
N LYS A 85 -0.08 3.54 9.72
CA LYS A 85 -0.18 4.97 9.48
C LYS A 85 1.08 5.45 8.77
N ILE A 86 0.90 6.08 7.62
CA ILE A 86 1.96 6.63 6.80
C ILE A 86 1.80 8.16 6.79
N THR A 87 2.82 8.86 7.27
CA THR A 87 2.83 10.32 7.32
C THR A 87 4.03 10.85 6.56
N VAL A 88 3.81 11.89 5.76
CA VAL A 88 4.84 12.59 5.00
C VAL A 88 5.00 13.99 5.57
N LYS A 89 6.19 14.30 6.09
CA LYS A 89 6.55 15.60 6.64
C LYS A 89 7.69 16.23 5.87
N GLY A 90 7.59 17.51 5.53
CA GLY A 90 8.66 18.27 4.88
C GLY A 90 9.19 19.38 5.76
N ILE A 91 10.47 19.70 5.65
CA ILE A 91 11.04 20.91 6.26
C ILE A 91 11.30 21.99 5.20
N SER A 92 11.28 23.25 5.62
CA SER A 92 11.58 24.38 4.75
C SER A 92 13.07 24.43 4.36
N GLN A 93 13.37 25.16 3.28
CA GLN A 93 14.75 25.41 2.84
C GLN A 93 15.60 26.08 3.92
N ARG A 94 15.01 26.97 4.72
CA ARG A 94 15.72 27.61 5.83
C ARG A 94 16.19 26.58 6.85
N ASN A 95 15.27 25.76 7.35
CA ASN A 95 15.58 24.74 8.36
C ASN A 95 16.61 23.73 7.85
N LEU A 96 16.52 23.32 6.58
CA LEU A 96 17.52 22.44 5.98
C LEU A 96 18.90 23.13 5.88
N SER A 97 18.92 24.40 5.48
CA SER A 97 20.17 25.16 5.35
C SER A 97 20.84 25.34 6.71
N ASP A 98 20.07 25.64 7.75
CA ASP A 98 20.57 25.77 9.12
C ASP A 98 21.21 24.46 9.62
N LEU A 99 20.57 23.31 9.36
CA LEU A 99 21.12 21.99 9.69
C LEU A 99 22.46 21.71 8.99
N VAL A 100 22.53 21.99 7.68
CA VAL A 100 23.72 21.72 6.86
C VAL A 100 24.86 22.67 7.22
N ASN A 101 24.55 23.95 7.47
CA ASN A 101 25.54 24.98 7.83
C ASN A 101 26.11 24.75 9.23
N ALA A 102 25.34 24.14 10.13
CA ALA A 102 25.83 23.68 11.45
C ALA A 102 26.78 22.46 11.36
N GLY A 103 27.21 22.06 10.16
CA GLY A 103 28.08 20.90 9.94
C GLY A 103 27.41 19.54 10.21
N THR A 104 26.11 19.54 10.49
CA THR A 104 25.35 18.35 10.84
C THR A 104 24.73 17.75 9.58
N LYS A 105 24.98 16.46 9.31
CA LYS A 105 24.27 15.76 8.23
C LYS A 105 22.80 15.60 8.62
N PRO A 106 21.83 16.00 7.77
CA PRO A 106 20.41 15.84 8.07
C PRO A 106 20.09 14.38 8.42
N SER A 107 19.58 14.13 9.61
CA SER A 107 19.14 12.80 10.02
C SER A 107 17.73 12.53 9.49
N CYS A 108 17.29 11.28 9.51
CA CYS A 108 15.91 10.92 9.19
C CYS A 108 15.01 10.83 10.42
N SER A 109 15.51 11.29 11.58
CA SER A 109 14.83 11.19 12.86
C SER A 109 13.79 12.29 13.02
N ASN A 110 12.77 12.02 13.84
CA ASN A 110 11.68 12.96 14.06
C ASN A 110 12.16 14.33 14.58
N SER A 111 13.28 14.37 15.32
CA SER A 111 13.87 15.60 15.85
C SER A 111 14.15 16.68 14.80
N ASN A 112 14.60 16.29 13.60
CA ASN A 112 14.83 17.23 12.49
C ASN A 112 13.53 17.69 11.80
N PHE A 113 12.40 17.06 12.09
CA PHE A 113 11.10 17.33 11.48
C PHE A 113 10.07 17.90 12.49
N ASN A 114 10.51 18.30 13.69
CA ASN A 114 9.63 18.92 14.69
C ASN A 114 9.02 20.25 14.19
N SER A 115 9.79 21.02 13.42
CA SER A 115 9.33 22.23 12.73
C SER A 115 8.86 21.96 11.29
N GLY A 116 8.67 20.68 10.94
CA GLY A 116 8.22 20.26 9.62
C GLY A 116 6.72 20.39 9.45
N THR A 117 6.29 20.57 8.21
CA THR A 117 4.88 20.61 7.80
C THR A 117 4.40 19.23 7.37
N ASP A 118 3.21 18.83 7.81
CA ASP A 118 2.52 17.65 7.30
C ASP A 118 2.04 17.89 5.86
N ILE A 119 2.56 17.09 4.93
CA ILE A 119 2.27 17.17 3.49
C ILE A 119 1.13 16.24 3.12
N ALA A 120 1.20 15.01 3.63
CA ALA A 120 0.23 13.97 3.34
C ALA A 120 0.17 12.97 4.49
N GLU A 121 -1.01 12.42 4.71
CA GLU A 121 -1.24 11.37 5.68
C GLU A 121 -2.18 10.33 5.09
N PHE A 122 -1.88 9.06 5.34
CA PHE A 122 -2.72 7.96 4.93
C PHE A 122 -2.62 6.80 5.92
N THR A 123 -3.77 6.26 6.32
CA THR A 123 -3.84 5.06 7.15
C THR A 123 -4.37 3.91 6.31
N LEU A 124 -3.65 2.79 6.32
CA LEU A 124 -4.12 1.57 5.68
C LEU A 124 -5.44 1.10 6.28
N ASN A 125 -6.26 0.39 5.49
CA ASN A 125 -7.43 -0.28 6.03
C ASN A 125 -7.03 -1.39 7.03
N ASP A 126 -8.01 -1.82 7.82
CA ASP A 126 -7.85 -2.85 8.85
C ASP A 126 -7.44 -4.21 8.28
N LYS A 127 -7.72 -4.45 6.99
CA LYS A 127 -7.42 -5.70 6.29
C LYS A 127 -6.02 -5.76 5.67
N THR A 128 -5.28 -4.66 5.64
CA THR A 128 -3.93 -4.63 5.06
C THR A 128 -2.88 -4.54 6.16
N LYS A 129 -1.79 -5.29 5.94
CA LYS A 129 -0.70 -5.45 6.88
C LYS A 129 0.65 -5.23 6.21
N ILE A 130 1.55 -4.54 6.91
CA ILE A 130 2.96 -4.41 6.56
C ILE A 130 3.79 -5.11 7.64
N PHE A 131 4.15 -6.38 7.42
CA PHE A 131 4.78 -7.22 8.44
C PHE A 131 6.19 -6.78 8.84
N HIS A 132 6.95 -6.24 7.90
CA HIS A 132 8.39 -5.97 8.08
C HIS A 132 8.68 -4.52 8.55
N LEU A 133 7.70 -3.61 8.46
CA LEU A 133 7.82 -2.22 8.90
C LEU A 133 6.85 -1.97 10.06
N GLN A 134 7.28 -2.30 11.27
CA GLN A 134 6.55 -1.92 12.49
C GLN A 134 6.66 -0.42 12.77
N SER A 135 7.88 0.10 12.66
CA SER A 135 8.16 1.53 12.77
C SER A 135 9.44 1.85 12.02
N GLY A 136 9.41 2.95 11.28
CA GLY A 136 10.60 3.47 10.63
C GLY A 136 10.28 4.62 9.69
N SER A 137 11.34 5.29 9.24
CA SER A 137 11.22 6.37 8.29
C SER A 137 12.25 6.27 7.17
N VAL A 138 11.91 6.92 6.06
CA VAL A 138 12.80 7.13 4.92
C VAL A 138 12.72 8.59 4.50
N CYS A 139 13.87 9.18 4.25
CA CYS A 139 14.00 10.60 3.96
C CYS A 139 14.64 10.83 2.61
N PHE A 140 14.08 11.81 1.90
CA PHE A 140 14.45 12.20 0.55
C PHE A 140 14.83 13.67 0.53
N SER A 141 15.85 14.02 -0.25
CA SER A 141 16.23 15.40 -0.56
C SER A 141 16.43 15.57 -2.05
N LYS A 142 16.50 16.83 -2.49
CA LYS A 142 16.58 17.17 -3.91
C LYS A 142 17.77 16.48 -4.56
N GLY A 143 17.52 15.78 -5.67
CA GLY A 143 18.56 15.03 -6.38
C GLY A 143 19.15 13.84 -5.59
N GLY A 144 18.50 13.43 -4.50
CA GLY A 144 18.92 12.29 -3.69
C GLY A 144 20.22 12.50 -2.90
N LYS A 145 20.68 13.74 -2.71
CA LYS A 145 21.96 14.06 -2.01
C LYS A 145 21.98 13.51 -0.58
N TYR A 146 20.95 13.84 0.18
CA TYR A 146 20.63 13.28 1.49
C TYR A 146 19.50 12.26 1.31
N PHE A 147 19.85 10.99 1.39
CA PHE A 147 18.94 9.87 1.42
C PHE A 147 19.30 8.99 2.61
N LYS A 148 18.33 8.77 3.50
CA LYS A 148 18.54 8.04 4.76
C LYS A 148 17.31 7.21 5.07
N GLN A 149 17.54 5.99 5.55
CA GLN A 149 16.53 5.13 6.14
C GLN A 149 16.78 5.05 7.64
N GLU A 150 15.73 4.78 8.41
CA GLU A 150 15.79 4.64 9.85
C GLU A 150 14.80 3.57 10.34
N GLY A 151 15.16 2.90 11.43
CA GLY A 151 14.34 1.87 12.05
C GLY A 151 14.22 0.64 11.15
N LYS A 152 13.00 0.12 10.99
CA LYS A 152 12.77 -1.07 10.18
C LYS A 152 13.03 -0.85 8.70
N PHE A 153 12.98 0.39 8.19
CA PHE A 153 13.35 0.64 6.80
C PHE A 153 14.81 0.33 6.49
N ASP A 154 15.70 0.56 7.45
CA ASP A 154 17.14 0.31 7.30
C ASP A 154 17.46 -1.18 7.55
N THR A 155 16.75 -1.80 8.50
CA THR A 155 17.03 -3.16 9.00
C THR A 155 16.17 -4.27 8.38
N GLN A 156 15.22 -3.97 7.48
CA GLN A 156 14.32 -4.94 6.85
C GLN A 156 15.00 -5.96 5.91
N GLY A 157 16.31 -5.87 5.69
CA GLY A 157 17.03 -6.74 4.76
C GLY A 157 16.69 -6.49 3.28
N ASN A 158 17.38 -7.21 2.40
CA ASN A 158 17.25 -7.02 0.96
C ASN A 158 16.37 -8.11 0.34
N THR A 159 15.48 -7.72 -0.57
CA THR A 159 14.78 -8.66 -1.46
C THR A 159 15.20 -8.41 -2.90
N GLY A 160 15.21 -9.47 -3.71
CA GLY A 160 15.60 -9.42 -5.12
C GLY A 160 14.45 -8.97 -6.01
N PHE A 161 14.76 -8.10 -6.98
CA PHE A 161 13.86 -7.63 -8.03
C PHE A 161 14.38 -8.07 -9.40
N GLU A 162 13.50 -8.10 -10.40
CA GLU A 162 13.86 -8.40 -11.80
C GLU A 162 14.64 -9.72 -11.92
N SER A 163 14.06 -10.81 -11.42
CA SER A 163 14.71 -12.12 -11.35
C SER A 163 16.00 -12.13 -10.52
N ASN A 164 15.93 -11.47 -9.36
CA ASN A 164 17.01 -11.34 -8.37
C ASN A 164 18.27 -10.59 -8.84
N LYS A 165 18.21 -9.86 -9.97
CA LYS A 165 19.36 -9.13 -10.48
C LYS A 165 19.71 -7.90 -9.63
N VAL A 166 18.72 -7.32 -8.94
CA VAL A 166 18.93 -6.16 -8.08
C VAL A 166 18.30 -6.44 -6.73
N ALA A 167 19.12 -6.59 -5.69
CA ALA A 167 18.64 -6.71 -4.32
C ALA A 167 18.67 -5.35 -3.62
N SER A 168 17.61 -5.01 -2.88
CA SER A 168 17.56 -3.75 -2.13
C SER A 168 16.59 -3.87 -0.96
N ASN A 169 16.83 -3.09 0.09
CA ASN A 169 15.93 -2.83 1.22
C ASN A 169 15.00 -1.64 0.95
N ASN A 170 14.99 -1.08 -0.26
CA ASN A 170 14.14 0.05 -0.61
C ASN A 170 12.77 -0.40 -1.11
N TYR A 171 12.00 -1.03 -0.22
CA TYR A 171 10.66 -1.49 -0.55
C TYR A 171 9.70 -1.42 0.62
N VAL A 172 8.42 -1.54 0.30
CA VAL A 172 7.31 -1.76 1.24
C VAL A 172 6.46 -2.91 0.68
N VAL A 173 6.12 -3.89 1.51
CA VAL A 173 5.30 -5.05 1.11
C VAL A 173 4.00 -5.01 1.88
N THR A 174 2.90 -5.17 1.16
CA THR A 174 1.55 -5.24 1.71
C THR A 174 0.96 -6.62 1.48
N CYS A 175 0.45 -7.20 2.57
CA CYS A 175 -0.26 -8.47 2.59
C CYS A 175 -1.62 -8.29 3.26
N HIS A 176 -2.50 -9.28 3.09
CA HIS A 176 -3.78 -9.30 3.80
C HIS A 176 -3.57 -9.65 5.29
N LYS A 177 -4.43 -9.14 6.18
CA LYS A 177 -4.33 -9.40 7.63
C LYS A 177 -4.40 -10.88 7.99
N ASN A 178 -5.18 -11.65 7.22
CA ASN A 178 -5.36 -13.09 7.43
C ASN A 178 -4.28 -13.94 6.75
N SER A 179 -3.29 -13.34 6.09
CA SER A 179 -2.19 -14.08 5.47
C SER A 179 -1.30 -14.70 6.55
N LYS A 180 -1.05 -16.01 6.48
CA LYS A 180 -0.20 -16.73 7.45
C LYS A 180 1.28 -16.35 7.37
N SER A 181 1.74 -15.96 6.19
CA SER A 181 3.13 -15.54 5.95
C SER A 181 3.18 -14.35 5.00
N CYS A 182 4.17 -13.48 5.24
CA CYS A 182 4.42 -12.29 4.45
C CYS A 182 5.89 -11.88 4.62
N ASP A 183 6.79 -12.74 4.15
CA ASP A 183 8.23 -12.54 4.27
C ASP A 183 8.85 -12.32 2.88
N PRO A 184 9.22 -11.07 2.53
CA PRO A 184 9.85 -10.78 1.25
C PRO A 184 11.30 -11.21 1.14
N ILE A 185 12.00 -11.45 2.25
CA ILE A 185 13.40 -11.88 2.24
C ILE A 185 13.44 -13.39 1.96
N ALA A 186 12.68 -14.17 2.74
CA ALA A 186 12.58 -15.61 2.54
C ALA A 186 11.66 -15.99 1.36
N LYS A 187 10.97 -15.02 0.75
CA LYS A 187 9.98 -15.21 -0.33
C LYS A 187 8.85 -16.17 0.07
N LYS A 188 8.43 -16.10 1.34
CA LYS A 188 7.37 -16.95 1.90
C LYS A 188 6.10 -16.14 2.05
N PHE A 189 5.10 -16.50 1.25
CA PHE A 189 3.82 -15.81 1.18
C PHE A 189 2.66 -16.82 1.18
N ASP A 190 1.51 -16.40 1.72
CA ASP A 190 0.28 -17.19 1.70
C ASP A 190 -0.38 -17.14 0.32
N GLU A 191 -0.45 -18.28 -0.37
CA GLU A 191 -0.99 -18.38 -1.74
C GLU A 191 -2.47 -18.02 -1.85
N ASN A 192 -3.21 -18.04 -0.73
CA ASN A 192 -4.63 -17.68 -0.71
C ASN A 192 -4.85 -16.18 -0.90
N TYR A 193 -3.81 -15.36 -0.71
CA TYR A 193 -3.89 -13.92 -0.75
C TYR A 193 -2.89 -13.33 -1.74
N PRO A 194 -3.25 -12.27 -2.47
CA PRO A 194 -2.30 -11.57 -3.30
C PRO A 194 -1.32 -10.76 -2.44
N VAL A 195 -0.10 -10.59 -2.96
CA VAL A 195 0.94 -9.80 -2.30
C VAL A 195 1.42 -8.73 -3.26
N TYR A 196 1.50 -7.51 -2.75
CA TYR A 196 1.94 -6.34 -3.49
C TYR A 196 3.16 -5.72 -2.83
N LEU A 197 4.03 -5.16 -3.67
CA LEU A 197 5.25 -4.51 -3.24
C LEU A 197 5.41 -3.18 -3.97
N VAL A 198 5.83 -2.17 -3.22
CA VAL A 198 6.25 -0.86 -3.73
C VAL A 198 7.75 -0.75 -3.52
N LYS A 199 8.52 -0.67 -4.61
CA LYS A 199 9.95 -0.37 -4.60
C LYS A 199 10.13 1.11 -4.80
N TYR A 200 11.04 1.72 -4.04
CA TYR A 200 11.40 3.12 -4.21
C TYR A 200 12.92 3.28 -4.41
N SER A 201 13.33 4.45 -4.87
CA SER A 201 14.73 4.81 -5.11
C SER A 201 15.08 6.08 -4.36
N ARG A 202 16.37 6.28 -4.06
CA ARG A 202 16.89 7.54 -3.52
C ARG A 202 16.58 8.78 -4.39
N PHE A 203 16.32 8.56 -5.68
CA PHE A 203 15.98 9.59 -6.65
C PHE A 203 14.47 9.77 -6.84
N GLY A 204 13.65 9.14 -5.99
CA GLY A 204 12.20 9.27 -6.04
C GLY A 204 11.49 8.47 -7.12
N MET A 205 12.20 7.58 -7.83
CA MET A 205 11.54 6.60 -8.69
C MET A 205 10.76 5.59 -7.85
N VAL A 206 9.50 5.35 -8.22
CA VAL A 206 8.62 4.38 -7.57
C VAL A 206 8.18 3.34 -8.59
N SER A 207 8.32 2.06 -8.25
CA SER A 207 7.91 0.93 -9.08
C SER A 207 7.03 -0.01 -8.29
N LYS A 208 6.00 -0.56 -8.92
CA LYS A 208 5.02 -1.43 -8.28
C LYS A 208 5.20 -2.86 -8.77
N TYR A 209 4.98 -3.80 -7.88
CA TYR A 209 5.14 -5.23 -8.15
C TYR A 209 3.98 -6.02 -7.54
N LYS A 210 3.66 -7.14 -8.17
CA LYS A 210 2.81 -8.20 -7.62
C LYS A 210 3.60 -9.50 -7.56
N TRP A 211 3.49 -10.21 -6.45
CA TRP A 211 4.12 -11.52 -6.32
C TRP A 211 3.47 -12.56 -7.23
N SER A 212 4.28 -13.39 -7.89
CA SER A 212 3.81 -14.52 -8.68
C SER A 212 4.24 -15.84 -8.08
N PHE A 213 3.27 -16.57 -7.51
CA PHE A 213 3.49 -17.92 -6.99
C PHE A 213 3.97 -18.90 -8.06
N LYS A 214 3.50 -18.75 -9.31
CA LYS A 214 3.92 -19.62 -10.43
C LYS A 214 5.38 -19.44 -10.82
N ARG A 215 5.90 -18.21 -10.75
CA ARG A 215 7.28 -17.88 -11.14
C ARG A 215 8.24 -17.78 -9.95
N ASN A 216 7.71 -17.80 -8.73
CA ASN A 216 8.45 -17.52 -7.50
C ASN A 216 9.24 -16.19 -7.56
N ASP A 217 8.64 -15.19 -8.21
CA ASP A 217 9.29 -13.91 -8.51
C ASP A 217 8.29 -12.74 -8.52
N TRP A 218 8.82 -11.53 -8.38
CA TRP A 218 8.08 -10.28 -8.46
C TRP A 218 7.81 -9.91 -9.92
N ILE A 219 6.54 -9.68 -10.25
CA ILE A 219 6.12 -9.20 -11.58
C ILE A 219 5.83 -7.70 -11.49
N SER A 220 6.51 -6.90 -12.31
CA SER A 220 6.27 -5.46 -12.42
C SER A 220 4.84 -5.18 -12.88
N ARG A 221 4.21 -4.16 -12.29
CA ARG A 221 2.86 -3.71 -12.61
C ARG A 221 2.79 -2.22 -12.90
#